data_AF-A0A328BKC1-F1
#
_entry.id   AF-A0A328BKC1-F1
#
_cell.length_a   1.000
_cell.length_b   1.000
_cell.length_c   1.000
_cell.angle_alpha   90.00
_cell.angle_beta   90.00
_cell.angle_gamma   90.00
#
_symmetry.space_group_name_H-M   'P 1'
#
loop_
_entity.id
_entity.type
_entity.pdbx_description
1 polymer ?
#
loop_
_entity_poly.entity_id
_entity_poly.type
_entity_poly.pdbx_seq_one_letter_code
_entity_poly.pdbx_strand_id
1 'polypeptide(L)'
;MARIGRLKLLAGLLALAPASALAQERCAAVTPLPDSEAAAAAKAVRGGQAVTSWTLPVAGGTLGCAEAVTPDGKQILAFRSERFTINGVPMIALYASPNAYVGYAQNGTPRLSNPAPADGFSCERGTAGGQPLTVCGSRHDADGRVEVKAGVTGPYSLALLSADGVLFGDFQALDLSKPPQLVKDGAGVDGVWQKKMLYAVPYGAVAVFEGPAFGQFVSELKPGESLVMRVWKKDAEAPRTARMSAEQLIQQLQSILAVAKAMSGS
;
A
#
# COMPACT_ATOMS: atom_id res chain seq x y z
N MET A 1 -39.09 0.87 -59.87
CA MET A 1 -39.40 2.08 -59.08
C MET A 1 -40.39 1.69 -58.00
N ALA A 2 -39.95 1.59 -56.74
CA ALA A 2 -40.83 1.37 -55.60
C ALA A 2 -40.37 2.30 -54.47
N ARG A 3 -41.19 3.31 -54.18
CA ARG A 3 -41.06 4.17 -53.01
C ARG A 3 -41.75 3.45 -51.85
N ILE A 4 -41.01 3.10 -50.81
CA ILE A 4 -41.58 2.74 -49.51
C ILE A 4 -41.02 3.75 -48.50
N GLY A 5 -41.94 4.50 -47.92
CA GLY A 5 -41.70 5.60 -47.01
C GLY A 5 -41.06 5.13 -45.70
N ARG A 6 -40.14 5.95 -45.20
CA ARG A 6 -39.52 5.81 -43.89
C ARG A 6 -40.55 6.14 -42.81
N LEU A 7 -41.06 5.10 -42.15
CA LEU A 7 -41.69 5.21 -40.85
C LEU A 7 -40.58 5.41 -39.80
N LYS A 8 -40.42 6.63 -39.30
CA LYS A 8 -39.67 6.92 -38.07
C LYS A 8 -40.69 7.01 -36.94
N LEU A 9 -40.70 6.05 -36.02
CA LEU A 9 -41.45 6.15 -34.78
C LEU A 9 -40.62 5.63 -33.61
N LEU A 10 -40.83 6.31 -32.48
CA LEU A 10 -40.51 5.97 -31.08
C LEU A 10 -39.06 6.28 -30.66
N ALA A 11 -38.83 7.37 -29.91
CA ALA A 11 -39.22 7.60 -28.51
C ALA A 11 -38.43 6.70 -27.56
N GLY A 12 -37.63 7.33 -26.70
CA GLY A 12 -36.86 6.64 -25.67
C GLY A 12 -35.66 7.46 -25.20
N LEU A 13 -35.93 8.56 -24.49
CA LEU A 13 -34.99 9.09 -23.50
C LEU A 13 -34.81 8.00 -22.43
N LEU A 14 -33.73 7.22 -22.52
CA LEU A 14 -33.11 6.59 -21.35
C LEU A 14 -31.82 7.34 -21.04
N ALA A 15 -31.97 8.51 -20.42
CA ALA A 15 -31.00 8.93 -19.43
C ALA A 15 -31.32 8.12 -18.16
N LEU A 16 -30.44 7.21 -17.77
CA LEU A 16 -30.22 6.73 -16.41
C LEU A 16 -29.21 5.57 -16.46
N ALA A 17 -27.97 5.89 -16.14
CA ALA A 17 -27.08 4.92 -15.52
C ALA A 17 -26.13 5.63 -14.54
N PRO A 18 -26.55 5.91 -13.31
CA PRO A 18 -25.67 5.77 -12.16
C PRO A 18 -25.73 4.30 -11.74
N ALA A 19 -25.02 3.42 -12.43
CA ALA A 19 -24.57 2.19 -11.79
C ALA A 19 -23.49 2.65 -10.77
N SER A 20 -23.73 2.76 -9.46
CA SER A 20 -24.41 1.83 -8.57
C SER A 20 -24.12 0.39 -8.95
N ALA A 21 -22.83 0.06 -8.98
CA ALA A 21 -22.33 -1.31 -9.05
C ALA A 21 -21.03 -1.29 -8.23
N LEU A 22 -20.90 -1.92 -7.07
CA LEU A 22 -21.67 -2.98 -6.43
C LEU A 22 -21.54 -2.81 -4.92
N ALA A 23 -22.61 -3.16 -4.20
CA ALA A 23 -22.60 -3.42 -2.77
C ALA A 23 -21.42 -4.31 -2.37
N GLN A 24 -20.78 -4.04 -1.22
CA GLN A 24 -19.97 -5.05 -0.54
C GLN A 24 -20.36 -5.10 0.94
N GLU A 25 -21.61 -5.54 1.15
CA GLU A 25 -22.18 -6.22 2.34
C GLU A 25 -21.43 -5.97 3.68
N ARG A 26 -21.88 -5.17 4.66
CA ARG A 26 -23.18 -4.59 5.00
C ARG A 26 -22.97 -3.29 5.81
N CYS A 27 -22.54 -2.21 5.16
CA CYS A 27 -22.46 -0.90 5.80
C CYS A 27 -23.25 0.13 4.98
N ALA A 28 -24.31 0.68 5.58
CA ALA A 28 -25.20 1.63 4.91
C ALA A 28 -24.82 3.07 5.32
N ALA A 29 -24.08 3.79 4.46
CA ALA A 29 -24.18 5.24 4.21
C ALA A 29 -22.90 5.76 3.52
N VAL A 30 -23.09 6.63 2.53
CA VAL A 30 -22.06 7.56 2.03
C VAL A 30 -22.59 8.95 2.34
N THR A 31 -21.91 9.70 3.21
CA THR A 31 -22.31 11.08 3.55
C THR A 31 -21.33 12.07 2.91
N PRO A 32 -21.78 12.97 2.02
CA PRO A 32 -20.94 14.04 1.47
C PRO A 32 -20.50 15.02 2.58
N LEU A 33 -19.25 15.50 2.53
CA LEU A 33 -18.75 16.56 3.43
C LEU A 33 -18.84 17.95 2.77
N PRO A 34 -19.03 19.05 3.54
CA PRO A 34 -18.99 20.42 3.01
C PRO A 34 -17.60 20.82 2.49
N ASP A 35 -17.54 21.67 1.45
CA ASP A 35 -16.31 22.06 0.75
C ASP A 35 -15.21 22.67 1.65
N SER A 36 -15.60 23.28 2.78
CA SER A 36 -14.67 23.85 3.78
C SER A 36 -13.85 22.79 4.54
N GLU A 37 -14.34 21.55 4.63
CA GLU A 37 -13.67 20.42 5.30
C GLU A 37 -12.90 19.55 4.30
N ALA A 38 -13.33 19.54 3.04
CA ALA A 38 -12.70 18.81 1.93
C ALA A 38 -11.30 19.33 1.53
N ALA A 39 -11.05 20.63 1.63
CA ALA A 39 -9.77 21.21 1.19
C ALA A 39 -8.57 20.77 2.06
N ALA A 40 -8.81 20.46 3.35
CA ALA A 40 -7.79 19.96 4.27
C ALA A 40 -7.39 18.51 3.97
N ALA A 41 -8.27 17.75 3.32
CA ALA A 41 -8.08 16.34 3.11
C ALA A 41 -7.58 16.01 1.70
N ALA A 42 -7.86 16.80 0.65
CA ALA A 42 -7.54 16.60 -0.79
C ALA A 42 -6.12 16.20 -1.25
N LYS A 43 -5.13 15.95 -0.38
CA LYS A 43 -3.71 15.77 -0.75
C LYS A 43 -3.27 14.32 -1.02
N ALA A 44 -4.14 13.30 -0.95
CA ALA A 44 -3.69 11.90 -1.03
C ALA A 44 -4.56 11.02 -1.96
N VAL A 45 -3.91 10.34 -2.91
CA VAL A 45 -4.28 9.06 -3.59
C VAL A 45 -5.30 9.04 -4.75
N ARG A 46 -4.85 8.40 -5.86
CA ARG A 46 -5.62 7.81 -6.97
C ARG A 46 -5.32 6.30 -7.07
N GLY A 47 -6.33 5.53 -7.52
CA GLY A 47 -6.16 4.29 -8.29
C GLY A 47 -6.78 3.04 -7.65
N GLY A 48 -7.81 2.47 -8.28
CA GLY A 48 -8.51 1.26 -7.82
C GLY A 48 -8.66 0.17 -8.89
N GLN A 49 -9.13 -1.01 -8.46
CA GLN A 49 -9.81 -2.03 -9.27
C GLN A 49 -10.77 -2.86 -8.39
N ALA A 50 -11.83 -3.39 -9.01
CA ALA A 50 -12.95 -4.07 -8.36
C ALA A 50 -12.64 -5.50 -7.91
N VAL A 51 -13.35 -5.98 -6.88
CA VAL A 51 -13.19 -7.33 -6.32
C VAL A 51 -14.56 -7.97 -6.08
N THR A 52 -14.62 -9.29 -6.25
CA THR A 52 -15.68 -10.21 -5.79
C THR A 52 -15.74 -10.26 -4.26
N SER A 53 -16.91 -10.47 -3.65
CA SER A 53 -17.07 -10.49 -2.18
C SER A 53 -16.34 -11.67 -1.53
N TRP A 54 -15.60 -11.42 -0.44
CA TRP A 54 -14.91 -12.47 0.36
C TRP A 54 -15.42 -12.46 1.81
N THR A 55 -15.73 -13.65 2.32
CA THR A 55 -16.00 -13.88 3.74
C THR A 55 -14.71 -14.37 4.40
N LEU A 56 -14.18 -13.57 5.33
CA LEU A 56 -12.99 -13.93 6.11
C LEU A 56 -13.34 -14.85 7.28
N PRO A 57 -12.51 -15.85 7.60
CA PRO A 57 -12.53 -16.48 8.91
C PRO A 57 -12.07 -15.47 9.97
N VAL A 58 -12.76 -15.52 11.11
CA VAL A 58 -12.66 -14.58 12.23
C VAL A 58 -11.30 -14.73 12.91
N ALA A 59 -10.43 -13.72 12.82
CA ALA A 59 -9.25 -13.64 13.68
C ALA A 59 -9.69 -13.12 15.07
N GLY A 60 -10.54 -13.89 15.76
CA GLY A 60 -11.08 -13.56 17.09
C GLY A 60 -11.81 -12.22 17.22
N GLY A 61 -12.15 -11.56 16.10
CA GLY A 61 -12.56 -10.16 16.09
C GLY A 61 -14.06 -9.90 16.06
N THR A 62 -14.47 -8.70 16.51
CA THR A 62 -15.85 -8.21 16.32
C THR A 62 -15.97 -7.49 14.98
N LEU A 63 -16.88 -7.96 14.13
CA LEU A 63 -17.20 -7.32 12.86
C LEU A 63 -18.12 -6.11 13.09
N GLY A 64 -17.93 -5.06 12.31
CA GLY A 64 -18.80 -3.89 12.34
C GLY A 64 -18.63 -3.00 11.12
N CYS A 65 -19.21 -1.81 11.19
CA CYS A 65 -19.03 -0.76 10.20
C CYS A 65 -18.21 0.38 10.79
N ALA A 66 -17.27 0.88 10.00
CA ALA A 66 -16.52 2.07 10.35
C ALA A 66 -16.58 3.06 9.19
N GLU A 67 -16.80 4.31 9.56
CA GLU A 67 -16.78 5.44 8.64
C GLU A 67 -15.35 5.93 8.51
N ALA A 68 -14.82 5.88 7.29
CA ALA A 68 -13.54 6.47 6.95
C ALA A 68 -13.76 7.60 5.98
N VAL A 69 -13.16 8.74 6.31
CA VAL A 69 -13.09 9.89 5.42
C VAL A 69 -12.20 9.51 4.24
N THR A 70 -12.65 9.83 3.02
CA THR A 70 -11.84 9.60 1.84
C THR A 70 -10.49 10.29 1.98
N PRO A 71 -9.48 9.82 1.27
CA PRO A 71 -8.16 10.45 1.28
C PRO A 71 -8.18 11.91 0.86
N ASP A 72 -9.24 12.38 0.19
CA ASP A 72 -9.48 13.78 -0.17
C ASP A 72 -10.51 14.50 0.72
N GLY A 73 -11.07 13.79 1.70
CA GLY A 73 -12.09 14.19 2.67
C GLY A 73 -13.31 14.88 2.12
N LYS A 74 -13.66 14.55 0.88
CA LYS A 74 -14.93 14.96 0.27
C LYS A 74 -16.09 14.04 0.64
N GLN A 75 -15.78 12.83 1.09
CA GLN A 75 -16.78 11.81 1.35
C GLN A 75 -16.45 11.06 2.62
N ILE A 76 -17.49 10.68 3.35
CA ILE A 76 -17.42 9.64 4.36
C ILE A 76 -17.89 8.36 3.70
N LEU A 77 -17.02 7.35 3.68
CA LEU A 77 -17.31 6.03 3.15
C LEU A 77 -17.45 5.06 4.32
N ALA A 78 -18.51 4.26 4.32
CA ALA A 78 -18.69 3.21 5.30
C ALA A 78 -18.06 1.90 4.80
N PHE A 79 -17.10 1.37 5.55
CA PHE A 79 -16.42 0.11 5.24
C PHE A 79 -16.77 -0.95 6.27
N ARG A 80 -16.76 -2.20 5.81
CA ARG A 80 -16.66 -3.32 6.73
C ARG A 80 -15.38 -3.15 7.54
N SER A 81 -15.49 -3.35 8.84
CA SER A 81 -14.37 -3.27 9.77
C SER A 81 -14.31 -4.50 10.66
N GLU A 82 -13.13 -4.77 11.16
CA GLU A 82 -12.87 -5.83 12.14
C GLU A 82 -11.92 -5.32 13.20
N ARG A 83 -12.27 -5.52 14.47
CA ARG A 83 -11.39 -5.27 15.60
C ARG A 83 -10.76 -6.57 16.04
N PHE A 84 -9.45 -6.58 16.22
CA PHE A 84 -8.69 -7.76 16.65
C PHE A 84 -7.53 -7.33 17.54
N THR A 85 -6.74 -8.28 18.03
CA THR A 85 -5.55 -7.97 18.84
C THR A 85 -4.32 -8.64 18.26
N ILE A 86 -3.18 -7.93 18.32
CA ILE A 86 -1.86 -8.48 18.02
C ILE A 86 -1.03 -8.34 19.29
N ASN A 87 -0.64 -9.46 19.90
CA ASN A 87 0.16 -9.45 21.15
C ASN A 87 -0.42 -8.54 22.24
N GLY A 88 -1.74 -8.54 22.41
CA GLY A 88 -2.45 -7.69 23.38
C GLY A 88 -2.67 -6.24 22.94
N VAL A 89 -2.18 -5.82 21.77
CA VAL A 89 -2.42 -4.49 21.21
C VAL A 89 -3.72 -4.49 20.39
N PRO A 90 -4.72 -3.67 20.74
CA PRO A 90 -5.97 -3.58 19.99
C PRO A 90 -5.77 -2.92 18.61
N MET A 91 -6.23 -3.59 17.57
CA MET A 91 -6.15 -3.16 16.17
C MET A 91 -7.56 -3.04 15.58
N ILE A 92 -7.67 -2.23 14.54
CA ILE A 92 -8.85 -2.14 13.69
C ILE A 92 -8.42 -2.23 12.22
N ALA A 93 -9.06 -3.12 11.47
CA ALA A 93 -8.94 -3.22 10.03
C ALA A 93 -10.18 -2.65 9.35
N LEU A 94 -9.97 -1.94 8.24
CA LEU A 94 -10.99 -1.49 7.29
C LEU A 94 -10.78 -2.23 5.98
N TYR A 95 -11.83 -2.88 5.49
CA TYR A 95 -11.78 -3.63 4.26
C TYR A 95 -12.24 -2.76 3.10
N ALA A 96 -11.27 -2.32 2.29
CA ALA A 96 -11.46 -1.53 1.08
C ALA A 96 -10.81 -2.30 -0.07
N SER A 97 -11.50 -3.39 -0.43
CA SER A 97 -11.07 -4.46 -1.33
C SER A 97 -10.15 -4.01 -2.50
N PRO A 98 -9.18 -4.83 -2.97
CA PRO A 98 -8.63 -6.02 -2.32
C PRO A 98 -7.76 -5.64 -1.10
N ASN A 99 -7.75 -4.35 -0.74
CA ASN A 99 -6.91 -3.82 0.30
C ASN A 99 -7.61 -3.86 1.66
N ALA A 100 -6.82 -3.99 2.71
CA ALA A 100 -7.24 -3.75 4.07
C ALA A 100 -6.32 -2.69 4.69
N TYR A 101 -6.91 -1.68 5.31
CA TYR A 101 -6.16 -0.64 6.02
C TYR A 101 -6.28 -0.90 7.52
N VAL A 102 -5.14 -1.07 8.18
CA VAL A 102 -5.06 -1.47 9.57
C VAL A 102 -4.41 -0.36 10.38
N GLY A 103 -4.92 -0.09 11.58
CA GLY A 103 -4.33 0.86 12.51
C GLY A 103 -4.56 0.45 13.95
N TYR A 104 -3.89 1.13 14.87
CA TYR A 104 -4.16 0.98 16.30
C TYR A 104 -5.57 1.45 16.61
N ALA A 105 -6.38 0.63 17.29
CA ALA A 105 -7.78 0.96 17.56
C ALA A 105 -7.94 2.23 18.42
N GLN A 106 -6.94 2.54 19.24
CA GLN A 106 -6.89 3.77 20.05
C GLN A 106 -6.76 5.06 19.22
N ASN A 107 -6.26 4.96 17.98
CA ASN A 107 -6.16 6.09 17.05
C ASN A 107 -7.44 6.29 16.24
N GLY A 108 -8.47 5.48 16.47
CA GLY A 108 -9.74 5.53 15.75
C GLY A 108 -9.69 4.84 14.39
N THR A 109 -10.44 5.35 13.43
CA THR A 109 -10.57 4.75 12.10
C THR A 109 -9.29 4.94 11.27
N PRO A 110 -8.70 3.87 10.70
CA PRO A 110 -7.52 3.95 9.85
C PRO A 110 -7.73 4.84 8.61
N ARG A 111 -6.65 5.50 8.18
CA ARG A 111 -6.64 6.28 6.93
C ARG A 111 -6.49 5.34 5.73
N LEU A 112 -7.25 5.59 4.67
CA LEU A 112 -7.22 4.82 3.43
C LEU A 112 -6.09 5.30 2.50
N SER A 113 -4.83 5.03 2.83
CA SER A 113 -3.72 5.42 1.95
C SER A 113 -2.80 4.26 1.63
N ASN A 114 -2.37 4.17 0.38
CA ASN A 114 -1.36 3.20 -0.05
C ASN A 114 -0.14 3.96 -0.61
N PRO A 115 1.07 3.83 -0.01
CA PRO A 115 1.34 3.12 1.25
C PRO A 115 0.65 3.76 2.45
N ALA A 116 0.39 2.96 3.47
CA ALA A 116 -0.20 3.44 4.72
C ALA A 116 0.72 4.45 5.44
N PRO A 117 0.16 5.32 6.30
CA PRO A 117 0.95 6.20 7.15
C PRO A 117 1.94 5.40 8.01
N ALA A 118 2.97 6.06 8.56
CA ALA A 118 3.98 5.37 9.38
C ALA A 118 3.40 4.69 10.63
N ASP A 119 2.26 5.18 11.13
CA ASP A 119 1.51 4.66 12.27
C ASP A 119 0.37 3.70 11.89
N GLY A 120 0.24 3.33 10.61
CA GLY A 120 -0.77 2.39 10.10
C GLY A 120 -0.19 1.41 9.09
N PHE A 121 -1.04 0.51 8.59
CA PHE A 121 -0.65 -0.54 7.65
C PHE A 121 -1.64 -0.63 6.49
N SER A 122 -1.14 -0.89 5.29
CA SER A 122 -1.93 -1.22 4.11
C SER A 122 -1.59 -2.65 3.74
N CYS A 123 -2.60 -3.50 3.67
CA CYS A 123 -2.47 -4.91 3.37
C CYS A 123 -3.17 -5.24 2.06
N GLU A 124 -2.53 -6.03 1.24
CA GLU A 124 -3.07 -6.56 -0.01
C GLU A 124 -3.04 -8.09 0.06
N ARG A 125 -4.07 -8.72 -0.50
CA ARG A 125 -4.11 -10.16 -0.69
C ARG A 125 -4.14 -10.52 -2.16
N GLY A 126 -3.39 -11.55 -2.51
CA GLY A 126 -3.32 -12.07 -3.85
C GLY A 126 -2.89 -13.52 -3.85
N THR A 127 -2.33 -13.95 -4.98
CA THR A 127 -1.74 -15.28 -5.14
C THR A 127 -0.34 -15.18 -5.73
N ALA A 128 0.59 -15.96 -5.19
CA ALA A 128 1.95 -16.08 -5.69
C ALA A 128 2.26 -17.55 -5.89
N GLY A 129 2.57 -17.96 -7.14
CA GLY A 129 2.82 -19.37 -7.45
C GLY A 129 1.64 -20.29 -7.10
N GLY A 130 0.41 -19.79 -7.18
CA GLY A 130 -0.81 -20.52 -6.79
C GLY A 130 -1.08 -20.59 -5.28
N GLN A 131 -0.19 -20.04 -4.44
CA GLN A 131 -0.38 -19.98 -2.99
C GLN A 131 -1.02 -18.65 -2.57
N PRO A 132 -1.87 -18.63 -1.54
CA PRO A 132 -2.37 -17.39 -0.94
C PRO A 132 -1.21 -16.53 -0.45
N LEU A 133 -1.20 -15.26 -0.86
CA LEU A 133 -0.23 -14.25 -0.45
C LEU A 133 -0.96 -13.15 0.30
N THR A 134 -0.48 -12.81 1.49
CA THR A 134 -0.86 -11.57 2.20
C THR A 134 0.38 -10.73 2.41
N VAL A 135 0.41 -9.52 1.86
CA VAL A 135 1.50 -8.55 2.05
C VAL A 135 0.93 -7.32 2.72
N CYS A 136 1.53 -6.91 3.82
CA CYS A 136 1.25 -5.64 4.45
C CYS A 136 2.45 -4.70 4.30
N GLY A 137 2.22 -3.40 4.43
CA GLY A 137 3.29 -2.42 4.42
C GLY A 137 2.89 -1.11 5.09
N SER A 138 3.90 -0.34 5.43
CA SER A 138 3.75 1.01 5.98
C SER A 138 4.91 1.91 5.54
N ARG A 139 4.71 3.22 5.64
CA ARG A 139 5.79 4.18 5.41
C ARG A 139 6.82 4.08 6.52
N HIS A 140 8.09 4.07 6.15
CA HIS A 140 9.19 4.07 7.09
C HIS A 140 9.57 5.49 7.52
N ASP A 141 9.44 6.47 6.61
CA ASP A 141 9.71 7.87 6.90
C ASP A 141 8.43 8.72 6.91
N ALA A 142 8.48 9.84 7.63
CA ALA A 142 7.36 10.79 7.72
C ALA A 142 7.03 11.42 6.36
N ASP A 143 8.02 11.53 5.47
CA ASP A 143 7.86 12.08 4.12
C ASP A 143 7.21 11.08 3.14
N GLY A 144 7.05 9.82 3.54
CA GLY A 144 6.42 8.77 2.74
C GLY A 144 7.21 8.38 1.49
N ARG A 145 8.53 8.54 1.53
CA ARG A 145 9.44 8.22 0.44
C ARG A 145 10.12 6.87 0.63
N VAL A 146 10.14 6.33 1.85
CA VAL A 146 10.56 4.95 2.12
C VAL A 146 9.34 4.16 2.57
N GLU A 147 9.14 3.00 1.96
CA GLU A 147 8.09 2.04 2.29
C GLU A 147 8.73 0.70 2.63
N VAL A 148 8.19 0.06 3.66
CA VAL A 148 8.57 -1.28 4.08
C VAL A 148 7.35 -2.16 3.94
N LYS A 149 7.54 -3.33 3.33
CA LYS A 149 6.52 -4.37 3.22
C LYS A 149 7.03 -5.68 3.80
N ALA A 150 6.13 -6.43 4.41
CA ALA A 150 6.37 -7.81 4.79
C ALA A 150 5.10 -8.61 4.56
N GLY A 151 5.25 -9.88 4.24
CA GLY A 151 4.14 -10.73 3.90
C GLY A 151 4.36 -12.19 4.23
N VAL A 152 3.30 -12.96 4.08
CA VAL A 152 3.28 -14.40 4.25
C VAL A 152 2.69 -15.07 3.01
N THR A 153 3.34 -16.15 2.56
CA THR A 153 2.87 -17.01 1.48
C THR A 153 3.09 -18.47 1.86
N GLY A 154 2.01 -19.19 2.14
CA GLY A 154 2.11 -20.53 2.75
C GLY A 154 3.00 -20.51 4.01
N PRO A 155 4.06 -21.35 4.11
CA PRO A 155 4.94 -21.38 5.27
C PRO A 155 6.02 -20.28 5.26
N TYR A 156 6.12 -19.48 4.20
CA TYR A 156 7.23 -18.55 4.00
C TYR A 156 6.86 -17.12 4.39
N SER A 157 7.85 -16.40 4.95
CA SER A 157 7.77 -14.96 5.16
C SER A 157 8.57 -14.23 4.07
N LEU A 158 8.09 -13.07 3.67
CA LEU A 158 8.68 -12.20 2.66
C LEU A 158 8.92 -10.83 3.28
N ALA A 159 9.95 -10.13 2.82
CA ALA A 159 10.24 -8.75 3.17
C ALA A 159 10.63 -7.99 1.90
N LEU A 160 10.24 -6.72 1.85
CA LEU A 160 10.61 -5.78 0.80
C LEU A 160 10.83 -4.41 1.42
N LEU A 161 11.86 -3.72 0.92
CA LEU A 161 12.10 -2.32 1.19
C LEU A 161 12.09 -1.57 -0.15
N SER A 162 11.31 -0.51 -0.24
CA SER A 162 11.26 0.38 -1.39
C SER A 162 11.59 1.81 -0.97
N ALA A 163 12.41 2.49 -1.76
CA ALA A 163 12.79 3.88 -1.55
C ALA A 163 12.62 4.67 -2.85
N ASP A 164 11.88 5.77 -2.77
CA ASP A 164 11.70 6.70 -3.89
C ASP A 164 13.04 7.32 -4.28
N GLY A 165 13.38 7.27 -5.56
CA GLY A 165 14.58 7.88 -6.14
C GLY A 165 14.70 9.37 -5.82
N VAL A 166 13.59 10.06 -5.57
CA VAL A 166 13.56 11.47 -5.14
C VAL A 166 14.28 11.69 -3.79
N LEU A 167 14.42 10.67 -2.94
CA LEU A 167 15.25 10.73 -1.73
C LEU A 167 16.70 11.09 -2.03
N PHE A 168 17.17 10.77 -3.23
CA PHE A 168 18.56 10.95 -3.66
C PHE A 168 18.74 12.21 -4.54
N GLY A 169 17.71 13.05 -4.61
CA GLY A 169 17.67 14.28 -5.40
C GLY A 169 16.91 14.10 -6.71
N ASP A 170 17.42 14.69 -7.79
CA ASP A 170 16.83 14.52 -9.12
C ASP A 170 17.00 13.06 -9.61
N PHE A 171 15.88 12.36 -9.80
CA PHE A 171 15.89 10.97 -10.24
C PHE A 171 16.41 10.82 -11.69
N GLN A 172 16.30 11.86 -12.53
CA GLN A 172 16.79 11.81 -13.92
C GLN A 172 18.32 11.79 -13.99
N ALA A 173 18.96 12.32 -12.94
CA ALA A 173 20.41 12.31 -12.76
C ALA A 173 20.93 10.98 -12.18
N LEU A 174 20.06 10.06 -11.76
CA LEU A 174 20.47 8.74 -11.26
C LEU A 174 20.99 7.86 -12.39
N ASP A 175 22.05 7.10 -12.08
CA ASP A 175 22.59 6.06 -12.94
C ASP A 175 21.82 4.76 -12.71
N LEU A 176 20.74 4.57 -13.47
CA LEU A 176 19.88 3.40 -13.38
C LEU A 176 20.52 2.12 -13.93
N SER A 177 21.72 2.20 -14.53
CA SER A 177 22.49 1.01 -14.94
C SER A 177 23.21 0.35 -13.77
N LYS A 178 23.43 1.10 -12.67
CA LYS A 178 24.03 0.59 -11.44
C LYS A 178 22.93 0.22 -10.44
N PRO A 179 22.96 -0.98 -9.84
CA PRO A 179 21.99 -1.36 -8.84
C PRO A 179 22.11 -0.45 -7.61
N PRO A 180 21.00 -0.05 -6.98
CA PRO A 180 21.06 0.57 -5.66
C PRO A 180 21.59 -0.45 -4.66
N GLN A 181 22.31 -0.01 -3.63
CA GLN A 181 22.85 -0.91 -2.61
C GLN A 181 22.31 -0.56 -1.23
N LEU A 182 22.04 -1.57 -0.42
CA LEU A 182 21.79 -1.43 1.01
C LEU A 182 22.95 -2.05 1.75
N VAL A 183 23.66 -1.25 2.56
CA VAL A 183 24.94 -1.64 3.16
C VAL A 183 24.89 -1.52 4.68
N LYS A 184 25.47 -2.51 5.37
CA LYS A 184 25.80 -2.53 6.81
C LYS A 184 27.28 -2.91 6.97
N ASP A 185 28.05 -2.14 7.73
CA ASP A 185 29.46 -2.46 8.05
C ASP A 185 30.34 -2.87 6.84
N GLY A 186 30.08 -2.30 5.66
CA GLY A 186 30.79 -2.62 4.41
C GLY A 186 30.27 -3.83 3.63
N ALA A 187 29.42 -4.66 4.23
CA ALA A 187 28.67 -5.72 3.53
C ALA A 187 27.34 -5.17 3.01
N GLY A 188 26.93 -5.55 1.81
CA GLY A 188 25.70 -5.02 1.22
C GLY A 188 24.95 -6.02 0.37
N VAL A 189 23.69 -5.67 0.11
CA VAL A 189 22.82 -6.35 -0.84
C VAL A 189 22.45 -5.38 -1.95
N ASP A 190 22.53 -5.88 -3.19
CA ASP A 190 22.09 -5.13 -4.36
C ASP A 190 20.56 -5.19 -4.46
N GLY A 191 19.95 -4.04 -4.72
CA GLY A 191 18.55 -3.91 -5.08
C GLY A 191 18.38 -3.80 -6.59
N VAL A 192 17.14 -3.53 -7.00
CA VAL A 192 16.76 -3.32 -8.39
C VAL A 192 16.05 -1.99 -8.55
N TRP A 193 16.25 -1.34 -9.69
CA TRP A 193 15.47 -0.17 -10.06
C TRP A 193 14.13 -0.58 -10.66
N GLN A 194 13.04 -0.12 -10.08
CA GLN A 194 11.71 -0.19 -10.67
C GLN A 194 11.27 1.20 -11.14
N LYS A 195 10.61 1.28 -12.31
CA LYS A 195 10.12 2.54 -12.87
C LYS A 195 8.73 2.86 -12.32
N LYS A 196 8.52 4.09 -11.85
CA LYS A 196 7.16 4.62 -11.64
C LYS A 196 6.59 5.03 -12.98
N MET A 197 5.42 4.48 -13.33
CA MET A 197 4.77 4.71 -14.62
C MET A 197 3.44 5.41 -14.44
N LEU A 198 3.21 6.50 -15.17
CA LEU A 198 1.92 7.19 -15.25
C LEU A 198 1.54 7.23 -16.72
N TYR A 199 0.42 6.60 -17.11
CA TYR A 199 0.01 6.46 -18.51
C TYR A 199 1.13 5.91 -19.42
N ALA A 200 1.84 4.88 -18.94
CA ALA A 200 3.01 4.30 -19.61
C ALA A 200 4.21 5.25 -19.81
N VAL A 201 4.24 6.42 -19.16
CA VAL A 201 5.40 7.32 -19.13
C VAL A 201 6.17 7.13 -17.82
N PRO A 202 7.49 6.84 -17.86
CA PRO A 202 8.32 6.81 -16.67
C PRO A 202 8.44 8.21 -16.06
N TYR A 203 8.09 8.38 -14.79
CA TYR A 203 8.17 9.66 -14.09
C TYR A 203 8.97 9.60 -12.77
N GLY A 204 9.51 8.43 -12.44
CA GLY A 204 10.33 8.23 -11.25
C GLY A 204 11.03 6.88 -11.26
N ALA A 205 11.97 6.71 -10.34
CA ALA A 205 12.66 5.46 -10.09
C ALA A 205 12.45 5.07 -8.62
N VAL A 206 12.31 3.79 -8.34
CA VAL A 206 12.21 3.23 -6.98
C VAL A 206 13.32 2.23 -6.82
N ALA A 207 14.16 2.42 -5.81
CA ALA A 207 15.11 1.41 -5.38
C ALA A 207 14.34 0.35 -4.59
N VAL A 208 14.36 -0.89 -5.05
CA VAL A 208 13.64 -2.00 -4.42
C VAL A 208 14.64 -3.06 -3.98
N PHE A 209 14.54 -3.47 -2.72
CA PHE A 209 15.31 -4.56 -2.14
C PHE A 209 14.33 -5.66 -1.73
N GLU A 210 14.46 -6.83 -2.34
CA GLU A 210 13.57 -7.97 -2.16
C GLU A 210 14.30 -9.29 -2.45
N GLY A 211 13.62 -10.41 -2.20
CA GLY A 211 14.13 -11.74 -2.50
C GLY A 211 15.07 -12.33 -1.44
N PRO A 212 15.65 -13.51 -1.71
CA PRO A 212 16.38 -14.29 -0.69
C PRO A 212 17.61 -13.57 -0.11
N ALA A 213 18.38 -12.86 -0.96
CA ALA A 213 19.55 -12.12 -0.52
C ALA A 213 19.18 -10.98 0.44
N PHE A 214 18.10 -10.26 0.15
CA PHE A 214 17.58 -9.22 1.05
C PHE A 214 17.03 -9.83 2.35
N GLY A 215 16.30 -10.94 2.26
CA GLY A 215 15.81 -11.67 3.43
C GLY A 215 16.95 -12.09 4.37
N GLN A 216 18.03 -12.64 3.82
CA GLN A 216 19.23 -12.98 4.59
C GLN A 216 19.87 -11.73 5.21
N PHE A 217 20.07 -10.67 4.41
CA PHE A 217 20.64 -9.41 4.88
C PHE A 217 19.89 -8.86 6.10
N VAL A 218 18.55 -8.86 6.04
CA VAL A 218 17.68 -8.40 7.13
C VAL A 218 17.79 -9.31 8.36
N SER A 219 17.84 -10.64 8.15
CA SER A 219 17.92 -11.61 9.26
C SER A 219 19.22 -11.51 10.08
N GLU A 220 20.27 -10.96 9.47
CA GLU A 220 21.58 -10.76 10.09
C GLU A 220 21.73 -9.36 10.72
N LEU A 221 20.69 -8.51 10.67
CA LEU A 221 20.72 -7.18 11.27
C LEU A 221 20.66 -7.26 12.78
N LYS A 222 21.47 -6.41 13.43
CA LYS A 222 21.48 -6.26 14.89
C LYS A 222 20.98 -4.88 15.31
N PRO A 223 20.30 -4.77 16.46
CA PRO A 223 19.99 -3.48 17.05
C PRO A 223 21.27 -2.63 17.22
N GLY A 224 21.19 -1.35 16.88
CA GLY A 224 22.33 -0.42 16.91
C GLY A 224 23.15 -0.34 15.62
N GLU A 225 22.97 -1.25 14.66
CA GLU A 225 23.61 -1.13 13.34
C GLU A 225 23.01 0.04 12.52
N SER A 226 23.87 0.75 11.79
CA SER A 226 23.43 1.79 10.85
C SER A 226 23.37 1.23 9.44
N LEU A 227 22.22 1.40 8.79
CA LEU A 227 22.05 1.06 7.38
C LEU A 227 22.35 2.27 6.52
N VAL A 228 23.03 2.04 5.40
CA VAL A 228 23.31 3.06 4.40
C VAL A 228 22.82 2.56 3.05
N MET A 229 21.80 3.22 2.52
CA MET A 229 21.38 3.05 1.14
C MET A 229 22.29 3.90 0.26
N ARG A 230 22.85 3.31 -0.81
CA ARG A 230 23.76 3.94 -1.76
C ARG A 230 23.16 3.88 -3.16
N VAL A 231 23.18 5.02 -3.84
CA VAL A 231 22.80 5.11 -5.25
C VAL A 231 23.80 5.99 -6.00
N TRP A 232 23.94 5.78 -7.30
CA TRP A 232 24.88 6.54 -8.12
C TRP A 232 24.15 7.55 -8.98
N LYS A 233 24.77 8.71 -9.18
CA LYS A 233 24.41 9.62 -10.26
C LYS A 233 25.23 9.29 -11.49
N LYS A 234 24.72 9.64 -12.66
CA LYS A 234 25.49 9.60 -13.91
C LYS A 234 26.78 10.39 -13.72
N ASP A 235 27.88 9.79 -14.16
CA ASP A 235 29.22 10.40 -14.15
C ASP A 235 29.76 10.77 -12.75
N ALA A 236 29.14 10.27 -11.66
CA ALA A 236 29.61 10.50 -10.30
C ALA A 236 30.51 9.35 -9.82
N GLU A 237 31.67 9.70 -9.25
CA GLU A 237 32.58 8.73 -8.63
C GLU A 237 32.07 8.24 -7.26
N ALA A 238 31.42 9.12 -6.49
CA ALA A 238 30.90 8.80 -5.15
C ALA A 238 29.38 8.58 -5.15
N PRO A 239 28.86 7.60 -4.39
CA PRO A 239 27.43 7.38 -4.26
C PRO A 239 26.76 8.47 -3.42
N ARG A 240 25.50 8.77 -3.73
CA ARG A 240 24.58 9.44 -2.82
C ARG A 240 24.09 8.45 -1.80
N THR A 241 23.97 8.92 -0.55
CA THR A 241 23.62 8.07 0.57
C THR A 241 22.39 8.56 1.32
N ALA A 242 21.58 7.61 1.77
CA ALA A 242 20.51 7.83 2.74
C ALA A 242 20.73 6.86 3.90
N ARG A 243 20.60 7.36 5.13
CA ARG A 243 20.78 6.55 6.34
C ARG A 243 19.44 6.11 6.89
N MET A 244 19.44 4.92 7.47
CA MET A 244 18.28 4.32 8.12
C MET A 244 18.75 3.54 9.36
N SER A 245 17.92 3.52 10.40
CA SER A 245 18.18 2.71 11.60
C SER A 245 17.82 1.26 11.33
N ALA A 246 18.76 0.33 11.58
CA ALA A 246 18.46 -1.10 11.52
C ALA A 246 17.41 -1.48 12.57
N GLU A 247 17.47 -0.90 13.76
CA GLU A 247 16.51 -1.15 14.82
C GLU A 247 15.09 -0.77 14.40
N GLN A 248 14.90 0.42 13.83
CA GLN A 248 13.58 0.86 13.34
C GLN A 248 13.08 -0.04 12.21
N LEU A 249 13.96 -0.43 11.27
CA LEU A 249 13.59 -1.33 10.18
C LEU A 249 13.17 -2.71 10.71
N ILE A 250 13.92 -3.29 11.65
CA ILE A 250 13.60 -4.59 12.28
C ILE A 250 12.25 -4.50 13.00
N GLN A 251 12.05 -3.50 13.86
CA GLN A 251 10.81 -3.32 14.62
C GLN A 251 9.61 -3.15 13.69
N GLN A 252 9.78 -2.38 12.61
CA GLN A 252 8.73 -2.18 11.62
C GLN A 252 8.42 -3.46 10.84
N LEU A 253 9.43 -4.20 10.38
CA LEU A 253 9.23 -5.48 9.69
C LEU A 253 8.54 -6.52 10.58
N GLN A 254 8.92 -6.60 11.85
CA GLN A 254 8.26 -7.48 12.81
C GLN A 254 6.79 -7.11 13.01
N SER A 255 6.49 -5.81 13.13
CA SER A 255 5.13 -5.30 13.27
C SER A 255 4.29 -5.60 12.02
N ILE A 256 4.83 -5.29 10.83
CA ILE A 256 4.16 -5.55 9.55
C ILE A 256 3.92 -7.05 9.37
N LEU A 257 4.90 -7.90 9.70
CA LEU A 257 4.75 -9.35 9.58
C LEU A 257 3.70 -9.90 10.55
N ALA A 258 3.62 -9.37 11.76
CA ALA A 258 2.58 -9.74 12.72
C ALA A 258 1.18 -9.37 12.20
N VAL A 259 1.03 -8.18 11.59
CA VAL A 259 -0.21 -7.77 10.92
C VAL A 259 -0.50 -8.68 9.74
N ALA A 260 0.47 -8.97 8.86
CA ALA A 260 0.28 -9.84 7.72
C ALA A 260 -0.18 -11.25 8.13
N LYS A 261 0.38 -11.81 9.21
CA LYS A 261 -0.03 -13.10 9.78
C LYS A 261 -1.45 -13.07 10.35
N ALA A 262 -1.80 -12.02 11.09
CA ALA A 262 -3.17 -11.86 11.59
C ALA A 262 -4.16 -11.74 10.43
N MET A 263 -3.78 -11.00 9.38
CA MET A 263 -4.59 -10.80 8.19
C MET A 263 -4.61 -12.01 7.27
N SER A 264 -3.66 -12.95 7.31
CA SER A 264 -3.71 -14.13 6.44
C SER A 264 -4.75 -15.16 6.89
N GLY A 265 -5.26 -15.06 8.12
CA GLY A 265 -6.15 -16.05 8.72
C GLY A 265 -5.35 -17.34 8.97
N SER A 266 -4.77 -17.44 10.17
CA SER A 266 -3.99 -18.60 10.63
C SER A 266 -4.65 -19.94 10.31
#